data_AF-A0A6I6S932-F1
#
_entry.id   AF-A0A6I6S932-F1
#
_cell.length_a   1.000
_cell.length_b   1.000
_cell.length_c   1.000
_cell.angle_alpha   90.00
_cell.angle_beta   90.00
_cell.angle_gamma   90.00
#
_symmetry.space_group_name_H-M   'P 1'
#
loop_
_entity.id
_entity.type
_entity.pdbx_description
1 polymer ?
#
loop_
_entity_poly.entity_id
_entity_poly.type
_entity_poly.pdbx_seq_one_letter_code
_entity_poly.pdbx_strand_id
1 'polypeptide(L)' 'MNATQQHLLDTYRAAQQGQAAPPAPGAATVRVVREIQQWRRFQAIVTDPADRWRARAGRSRWVGWLRRVGGVGRAGGTG' A
#
# COMPACT_ATOMS: atom_id res chain seq x y z
N MET A 1 3.82 -15.24 17.91
CA MET A 1 3.45 -16.10 16.76
C MET A 1 2.97 -15.19 15.63
N ASN A 2 3.61 -15.22 14.46
CA ASN A 2 3.32 -14.29 13.34
C ASN A 2 2.32 -14.92 12.34
N ALA A 3 1.43 -14.12 11.74
CA ALA A 3 0.44 -14.55 10.75
C ALA A 3 1.07 -15.30 9.55
N THR A 4 2.26 -14.91 9.11
CA THR A 4 2.99 -15.61 8.05
C THR A 4 3.43 -17.01 8.48
N GLN A 5 3.87 -17.17 9.73
CA GLN A 5 4.30 -18.46 10.27
C GLN A 5 3.11 -19.40 10.46
N GLN A 6 1.98 -18.89 10.95
CA GLN A 6 0.73 -19.66 11.05
C GLN A 6 0.25 -20.12 9.68
N HIS A 7 0.30 -19.24 8.68
CA HIS A 7 -0.10 -19.57 7.32
C HIS A 7 0.74 -20.71 6.71
N LEU A 8 2.05 -20.75 6.96
CA LEU A 8 2.92 -21.83 6.48
C LEU A 8 2.56 -23.20 7.09
N LEU A 9 2.13 -23.22 8.35
CA LEU A 9 1.68 -24.46 9.00
C LEU A 9 0.32 -24.92 8.48
N ASP A 10 -0.59 -23.97 8.23
CA ASP A 10 -1.92 -24.28 7.72
C ASP A 10 -1.88 -24.71 6.25
N THR A 11 -0.98 -24.17 5.43
CA THR A 11 -0.76 -24.65 4.05
C THR A 11 -0.14 -26.04 4.02
N TYR A 12 0.84 -26.31 4.88
CA TYR A 12 1.43 -27.65 5.01
C TYR A 12 0.39 -28.68 5.45
N ARG A 13 -0.46 -28.34 6.44
CA ARG A 13 -1.54 -29.23 6.89
C ARG A 13 -2.59 -29.46 5.81
N ALA A 14 -3.01 -28.41 5.09
CA ALA A 14 -3.96 -28.54 3.99
C ALA A 14 -3.42 -29.44 2.86
N ALA A 15 -2.13 -29.31 2.52
CA ALA A 15 -1.46 -30.15 1.52
C ALA A 15 -1.43 -31.62 1.96
N GLN A 16 -1.12 -31.91 3.23
CA GLN A 16 -1.10 -33.27 3.77
C GLN A 16 -2.50 -33.91 3.84
N GLN A 17 -3.55 -33.11 3.96
CA GLN A 17 -4.94 -33.57 4.05
C GLN A 17 -5.68 -33.56 2.70
N GLY A 18 -5.00 -33.18 1.60
CA GLY A 18 -5.62 -33.02 0.28
C GLY A 18 -6.68 -31.92 0.22
N GLN A 19 -6.65 -30.99 1.16
CA GLN A 19 -7.59 -29.87 1.26
C GLN A 19 -7.07 -28.67 0.47
N ALA A 20 -7.99 -27.82 0.00
CA ALA A 20 -7.63 -26.59 -0.68
C ALA A 20 -6.78 -25.70 0.22
N ALA A 21 -5.66 -25.19 -0.30
CA ALA A 21 -4.74 -24.36 0.46
C ALA A 21 -5.45 -23.11 0.98
N PRO A 22 -5.26 -22.74 2.27
CA PRO A 22 -5.84 -21.52 2.81
C PRO A 22 -5.37 -20.30 2.01
N PRO A 23 -6.23 -19.29 1.81
CA PRO A 23 -5.89 -18.13 1.00
C PRO A 23 -4.67 -17.42 1.61
N ALA A 24 -3.69 -17.11 0.76
CA ALA A 24 -2.47 -16.47 1.20
C ALA A 24 -2.79 -15.14 1.93
N PRO A 25 -2.20 -14.88 3.11
CA PRO A 25 -2.34 -13.61 3.78
C PRO A 25 -1.80 -12.53 2.86
N GLY A 26 -2.64 -11.54 2.55
CA GLY A 26 -2.33 -10.48 1.59
C GLY A 26 -2.70 -10.76 0.14
N ALA A 27 -3.34 -11.89 -0.19
CA ALA A 27 -3.93 -12.07 -1.52
C ALA A 27 -4.98 -10.98 -1.83
N ALA A 28 -5.78 -10.62 -0.81
CA ALA A 28 -6.73 -9.50 -0.91
C ALA A 28 -6.01 -8.16 -1.12
N THR A 29 -4.88 -7.91 -0.44
CA THR A 29 -4.14 -6.65 -0.60
C THR A 29 -3.47 -6.56 -1.96
N VAL A 30 -2.93 -7.64 -2.50
CA VAL A 30 -2.38 -7.70 -3.86
C VAL A 30 -3.46 -7.46 -4.91
N ARG A 31 -4.66 -8.01 -4.73
CA ARG A 31 -5.81 -7.77 -5.63
C ARG A 31 -6.22 -6.29 -5.64
N VAL A 32 -6.34 -5.68 -4.46
CA VAL A 32 -6.65 -4.25 -4.32
C VAL A 32 -5.57 -3.38 -4.96
N VAL A 33 -4.29 -3.72 -4.78
CA VAL A 33 -3.19 -2.98 -5.41
C VAL A 33 -3.26 -3.07 -6.94
N ARG A 34 -3.57 -4.25 -7.49
CA ARG A 34 -3.74 -4.42 -8.95
C ARG A 34 -4.91 -3.58 -9.48
N GLU A 35 -6.03 -3.55 -8.78
CA GLU A 35 -7.22 -2.78 -9.15
C GLU A 35 -6.93 -1.26 -9.14
N ILE A 36 -6.25 -0.78 -8.10
CA ILE A 36 -5.80 0.62 -8.02
C ILE A 36 -4.85 0.97 -9.17
N GLN A 37 -3.92 0.07 -9.52
CA GLN A 37 -3.02 0.28 -10.67
C GLN A 37 -3.79 0.34 -11.99
N GLN A 38 -4.77 -0.54 -12.19
CA GLN A 38 -5.61 -0.55 -13.39
C GLN A 38 -6.43 0.74 -13.50
N TRP A 39 -7.07 1.16 -12.41
CA TRP A 39 -7.78 2.44 -12.36
C TRP A 39 -6.88 3.62 -12.71
N ARG A 40 -5.64 3.65 -12.18
CA ARG A 40 -4.67 4.70 -12.51
C ARG A 40 -4.25 4.70 -13.98
N ARG A 41 -4.14 3.53 -14.62
CA ARG A 41 -3.86 3.43 -16.06
C ARG A 41 -5.04 3.94 -16.88
N PHE A 42 -6.26 3.59 -16.50
CA PHE A 42 -7.46 4.09 -17.16
C PHE A 42 -7.59 5.62 -17.05
N GLN A 43 -7.35 6.17 -15.87
CA GLN A 43 -7.29 7.63 -15.67
C GLN A 43 -6.20 8.27 -16.52
N ALA A 44 -5.07 7.60 -16.73
CA ALA A 44 -4.02 8.05 -17.65
C ALA A 44 -4.41 7.95 -19.15
N ILE A 45 -5.60 7.48 -19.50
CA ILE A 45 -6.13 7.56 -20.87
C ILE A 45 -7.20 8.65 -20.94
N VAL A 46 -8.10 8.67 -19.95
CA VAL A 46 -9.23 9.61 -19.88
C VAL A 46 -8.80 11.04 -19.56
N THR A 47 -7.75 11.24 -18.75
CA THR A 47 -7.32 12.56 -18.31
C THR A 47 -6.31 13.18 -19.27
N ASP A 48 -6.53 14.43 -19.65
CA ASP A 48 -5.59 15.20 -20.46
C ASP A 48 -4.20 15.23 -19.79
N PRO A 49 -3.10 15.09 -20.54
CA PRO A 49 -1.74 15.18 -20.01
C PRO A 49 -1.50 16.41 -19.11
N ALA A 50 -2.09 17.57 -19.43
CA ALA A 50 -1.98 18.81 -18.65
C ALA A 50 -2.55 18.68 -17.23
N ASP A 51 -3.67 17.97 -17.08
CA ASP A 51 -4.32 17.78 -15.77
C ASP A 51 -3.55 16.79 -14.89
N ARG A 52 -2.79 15.87 -15.49
CA ARG A 52 -1.89 14.97 -14.75
C ARG A 52 -0.75 15.72 -14.06
N TRP A 53 -0.22 16.77 -14.71
CA TRP A 53 0.82 17.63 -14.11
C TRP A 53 0.27 18.39 -12.91
N ARG A 54 -0.94 18.94 -13.00
CA ARG A 54 -1.61 19.62 -11.88
C ARG A 54 -1.86 18.67 -10.71
N ALA A 55 -2.33 17.45 -10.98
CA ALA A 55 -2.55 16.43 -9.94
C ALA A 55 -1.24 15.95 -9.28
N ARG A 56 -0.12 15.91 -10.03
CA ARG A 56 1.20 15.59 -9.48
C ARG A 56 1.76 16.73 -8.63
N ALA A 57 1.62 17.98 -9.09
CA ALA A 57 2.03 19.17 -8.35
C ALA A 57 1.24 19.37 -7.04
N GLY A 58 -0.06 19.05 -7.06
CA GLY A 58 -0.89 19.04 -5.85
C GLY A 58 -0.40 18.04 -4.80
N ARG A 59 -0.02 16.83 -5.23
CA ARG A 59 0.53 15.79 -4.34
C ARG A 59 1.89 16.14 -3.77
N SER A 60 2.82 16.67 -4.57
CA SER A 60 4.14 17.07 -4.06
C SER A 60 4.04 18.20 -3.03
N ARG A 61 3.11 19.14 -3.23
CA ARG A 61 2.80 20.16 -2.23
C ARG A 61 2.26 19.59 -0.92
N TRP A 62 1.33 18.64 -0.99
CA TRP A 62 0.78 17.97 0.19
C TRP A 62 1.84 17.17 0.96
N VAL A 63 2.71 16.44 0.27
CA VAL A 63 3.82 15.70 0.89
C VAL A 63 4.83 16.66 1.53
N GLY A 64 5.12 17.79 0.88
CA GLY A 64 5.97 18.84 1.45
C GLY A 64 5.35 19.47 2.70
N TRP A 65 4.05 19.71 2.69
CA TRP A 65 3.31 20.22 3.85
C TRP A 65 3.32 19.21 5.01
N LEU A 66 3.06 17.93 4.76
CA LEU A 66 3.12 16.88 5.78
C LEU A 66 4.52 16.71 6.38
N ARG A 67 5.59 16.81 5.57
CA ARG A 67 6.97 16.81 6.08
C ARG A 67 7.29 18.03 6.94
N ARG A 68 6.70 19.19 6.61
CA ARG A 68 6.87 20.43 7.38
C ARG A 68 6.10 20.41 8.70
N VAL A 69 4.88 19.88 8.69
CA VAL A 69 4.02 19.80 9.87
C VAL A 69 4.45 18.66 10.81
N GLY A 70 5.01 17.57 10.28
CA GLY A 70 5.60 16.49 11.07
C GLY A 70 6.98 16.81 11.69
N GLY A 71 7.53 17.99 11.41
CA GLY A 71 8.86 18.44 11.87
C GLY A 71 8.79 19.42 13.04
N VAL A 72 7.97 19.18 14.05
CA VAL A 72 8.02 19.91 15.33
C VAL A 72 8.11 18.89 16.46
N GLY A 73 9.35 18.57 16.84
CA GLY A 73 9.59 17.60 17.90
C GLY A 73 11.05 17.33 18.21
N ARG A 74 11.93 18.35 18.14
CA ARG A 74 13.25 18.28 18.79
C ARG A 74 13.87 19.66 18.99
N ALA A 75 13.35 20.41 19.95
CA ALA A 75 14.07 21.50 20.59
C ALA A 75 13.55 21.64 22.02
N GLY A 76 14.38 21.33 23.01
CA GLY A 76 14.05 21.45 24.43
C GLY A 76 14.80 20.43 25.28
N GLY A 77 16.07 20.72 25.56
CA GLY A 77 16.92 19.87 26.39
C GLY A 77 18.30 20.49 26.62
N THR A 78 18.32 21.75 27.05
CA THR A 78 19.48 22.37 27.71
C THR A 78 19.01 22.85 29.07
N GLY A 79 19.61 22.32 30.12
CA GLY A 79 19.29 22.62 31.52
C GLY A 79 19.83 21.51 32.41
#